data_AF-A0A3D5VHC3-F1
#
_entry.id   AF-A0A3D5VHC3-F1
#
_cell.length_a   1.000
_cell.length_b   1.000
_cell.length_c   1.000
_cell.angle_alpha   90.00
_cell.angle_beta   90.00
_cell.angle_gamma   90.00
#
_symmetry.space_group_name_H-M   'P 1'
#
loop_
_entity.id
_entity.type
_entity.pdbx_description
1 polymer ?
#
loop_
_entity_poly.entity_id
_entity_poly.type
_entity_poly.pdbx_seq_one_letter_code
_entity_poly.pdbx_strand_id
1 'polypeptide(L)'
;PRRYLKEGLLDRAISRDIDWGIPIPIEGYEDKRVYVWFEAVLGYLTTSRRWAQEIGLPDAWKGFWSKEATSYYIHGKDNIPFHTVILPGLLLAIDRNLKLPDRVISSEFLTIEGKKLSTSKNWAVWIPDYLENYPADSLRYFLTVN
;
A
#
# COMPACT_ATOMS: atom_id res chain seq x y z
N PRO A 1 8.55 -13.94 1.52
CA PRO A 1 8.50 -14.01 0.04
C PRO A 1 8.94 -15.35 -0.58
N ARG A 2 10.09 -15.93 -0.17
CA ARG A 2 10.61 -17.20 -0.75
C ARG A 2 9.63 -18.38 -0.67
N ARG A 3 8.78 -18.44 0.35
CA ARG A 3 7.73 -19.46 0.47
C ARG A 3 6.75 -19.42 -0.71
N TYR A 4 6.20 -18.25 -1.03
CA TYR A 4 5.28 -18.05 -2.16
C TYR A 4 5.89 -18.45 -3.50
N LEU A 5 7.18 -18.19 -3.71
CA LEU A 5 7.87 -18.57 -4.94
C LEU A 5 8.10 -20.09 -5.03
N LYS A 6 8.33 -20.77 -3.90
CA LYS A 6 8.50 -22.23 -3.84
C LYS A 6 7.19 -22.99 -4.04
N GLU A 7 6.09 -22.45 -3.53
CA GLU A 7 4.74 -23.03 -3.67
C GLU A 7 4.17 -22.82 -5.08
N GLY A 8 4.80 -21.96 -5.89
CA GLY A 8 4.30 -21.54 -7.19
C GLY A 8 3.39 -20.32 -7.09
N LEU A 9 3.50 -19.41 -8.06
CA LEU A 9 2.60 -18.27 -8.16
C LEU A 9 1.30 -18.74 -8.82
N LEU A 10 0.21 -18.68 -8.06
CA LEU A 10 -1.13 -18.95 -8.58
C LEU A 10 -1.71 -17.70 -9.23
N ASP A 11 -2.43 -17.89 -10.34
CA ASP A 11 -3.19 -16.83 -10.97
C ASP A 11 -4.20 -16.22 -9.99
N ARG A 12 -4.27 -14.89 -10.00
CA ARG A 12 -5.18 -14.13 -9.14
C ARG A 12 -6.10 -13.29 -10.00
N ALA A 13 -7.40 -13.44 -9.79
CA ALA A 13 -8.41 -12.61 -10.44
C ALA A 13 -8.25 -11.14 -10.03
N ILE A 14 -8.03 -10.28 -11.04
CA ILE A 14 -7.85 -8.83 -10.89
C ILE A 14 -9.14 -8.03 -11.12
N SER A 15 -10.25 -8.71 -11.46
CA SER A 15 -11.57 -8.12 -11.62
C SER A 15 -12.51 -8.52 -10.48
N ARG A 16 -13.54 -7.71 -10.23
CA ARG A 16 -14.61 -7.97 -9.26
C ARG A 16 -15.96 -7.54 -9.83
N ASP A 17 -16.99 -8.30 -9.45
CA ASP A 17 -18.40 -7.99 -9.71
C ASP A 17 -18.92 -7.05 -8.62
N ILE A 18 -18.61 -5.76 -8.77
CA ILE A 18 -19.00 -4.68 -7.85
C ILE A 18 -19.22 -3.40 -8.65
N ASP A 19 -20.08 -2.50 -8.19
CA ASP A 19 -20.40 -1.28 -8.95
C ASP A 19 -19.38 -0.15 -8.72
N TRP A 20 -18.69 -0.17 -7.58
CA TRP A 20 -17.76 0.87 -7.13
C TRP A 20 -16.29 0.47 -7.34
N GLY A 21 -15.51 1.32 -8.02
CA GLY A 21 -14.08 1.12 -8.28
C GLY A 21 -13.65 1.65 -9.66
N ILE A 22 -12.46 1.25 -10.12
CA ILE A 22 -11.96 1.63 -11.46
C ILE A 22 -12.62 0.73 -12.52
N PRO A 23 -13.29 1.28 -13.56
CA PRO A 23 -13.87 0.51 -14.64
C PRO A 23 -12.79 -0.20 -15.47
N ILE A 24 -13.08 -1.41 -15.93
CA ILE A 24 -12.16 -2.19 -16.76
C ILE A 24 -12.44 -1.85 -18.23
N PRO A 25 -11.46 -1.32 -19.00
CA PRO A 25 -11.66 -0.92 -20.39
C PRO A 25 -11.55 -2.13 -21.35
N ILE A 26 -12.31 -3.18 -21.08
CA ILE A 26 -12.36 -4.41 -21.88
C ILE A 26 -13.84 -4.68 -22.21
N GLU A 27 -14.13 -4.95 -23.48
CA GLU A 27 -15.47 -5.31 -23.94
C GLU A 27 -15.99 -6.55 -23.18
N GLY A 28 -17.21 -6.48 -22.67
CA GLY A 28 -17.83 -7.52 -21.84
C GLY A 28 -17.50 -7.46 -20.34
N TYR A 29 -16.76 -6.43 -19.89
CA TYR A 29 -16.39 -6.19 -18.50
C TYR A 29 -17.01 -4.90 -17.93
N GLU A 30 -18.08 -4.38 -18.55
CA GLU A 30 -18.71 -3.11 -18.21
C GLU A 30 -19.21 -3.06 -16.75
N ASP A 31 -19.73 -4.19 -16.25
CA ASP A 31 -20.22 -4.34 -14.87
C ASP A 31 -19.12 -4.79 -13.89
N LYS A 32 -17.85 -4.80 -14.32
CA LYS A 32 -16.71 -5.23 -13.51
C LYS A 32 -15.82 -4.05 -13.15
N ARG A 33 -15.14 -4.17 -12.01
CA ARG A 33 -14.15 -3.20 -11.52
C ARG A 33 -12.82 -3.87 -11.25
N VAL A 34 -11.75 -3.09 -11.34
CA VAL A 34 -10.42 -3.54 -10.92
C VAL A 34 -10.47 -3.84 -9.42
N TYR A 35 -9.92 -4.99 -9.05
CA TYR A 35 -9.85 -5.40 -7.65
C TYR A 35 -8.96 -4.44 -6.87
N VAL A 36 -9.47 -3.86 -5.79
CA VAL A 36 -8.80 -2.82 -4.98
C VAL A 36 -7.37 -3.19 -4.57
N TRP A 37 -7.12 -4.47 -4.25
CA TRP A 37 -5.80 -4.93 -3.82
C TRP A 37 -4.73 -4.94 -4.94
N PHE A 38 -5.15 -4.82 -6.21
CA PHE A 38 -4.26 -4.64 -7.35
C PHE A 38 -4.03 -3.18 -7.67
N GLU A 39 -5.07 -2.36 -7.67
CA GLU A 39 -4.94 -0.94 -8.01
C GLU A 39 -4.38 -0.09 -6.86
N ALA A 40 -4.69 -0.40 -5.60
CA ALA A 40 -4.23 0.39 -4.46
C ALA A 40 -2.70 0.48 -4.35
N VAL A 41 -1.97 -0.61 -4.64
CA VAL A 41 -0.50 -0.58 -4.61
C VAL A 41 0.12 0.23 -5.76
N LEU A 42 -0.60 0.41 -6.86
CA LEU A 42 -0.20 1.32 -7.94
C LEU A 42 -0.48 2.79 -7.59
N GLY A 43 -1.19 3.05 -6.49
CA GLY A 43 -1.41 4.38 -5.92
C GLY A 43 -0.13 5.16 -5.69
N TYR A 44 1.00 4.51 -5.37
CA TYR A 44 2.31 5.18 -5.26
C TYR A 44 2.75 5.78 -6.60
N LEU A 45 2.59 5.04 -7.70
CA LEU A 45 2.98 5.48 -9.03
C LEU A 45 2.09 6.61 -9.51
N THR A 46 0.77 6.44 -9.42
CA THR A 46 -0.20 7.45 -9.86
C THR A 46 -0.12 8.72 -9.02
N THR A 47 0.05 8.62 -7.69
CA THR A 47 0.25 9.78 -6.81
C THR A 47 1.54 10.51 -7.16
N SER A 48 2.65 9.81 -7.42
CA SER A 48 3.90 10.48 -7.81
C SER A 48 3.77 11.25 -9.13
N ARG A 49 3.05 10.70 -10.12
CA ARG A 49 2.75 11.37 -11.39
C ARG A 49 1.88 12.60 -11.19
N ARG A 50 0.84 12.49 -10.37
CA ARG A 50 -0.04 13.61 -10.02
C ARG A 50 0.74 14.73 -9.32
N TRP A 51 1.56 14.40 -8.32
CA TRP A 51 2.44 15.36 -7.66
C TRP A 51 3.34 16.10 -8.66
N ALA A 52 3.95 15.38 -9.59
CA ALA A 52 4.82 15.97 -10.62
C ALA A 52 4.06 16.95 -11.53
N GLN A 53 2.80 16.65 -11.87
CA GLN A 53 1.93 17.56 -12.60
C GLN A 53 1.57 18.80 -11.78
N GLU A 54 1.22 18.63 -10.50
CA GLU A 54 0.82 19.72 -9.61
C GLU A 54 1.94 20.74 -9.37
N ILE A 55 3.22 20.30 -9.36
CA ILE A 55 4.37 21.20 -9.23
C ILE A 55 4.87 21.78 -10.57
N GLY A 56 4.20 21.49 -11.69
CA GLY A 56 4.59 21.99 -13.02
C GLY A 56 5.82 21.32 -13.63
N LEU A 57 6.26 20.18 -13.09
CA LEU A 57 7.42 19.41 -13.57
C LEU A 57 6.97 17.99 -13.93
N PRO A 58 6.28 17.76 -15.06
CA PRO A 58 5.57 16.51 -15.36
C PRO A 58 6.46 15.26 -15.42
N ASP A 59 7.78 15.42 -15.54
CA ASP A 59 8.75 14.32 -15.54
C ASP A 59 9.42 14.07 -14.18
N ALA A 60 9.21 14.93 -13.17
CA ALA A 60 9.88 14.82 -11.87
C ALA A 60 9.57 13.49 -11.15
N TRP A 61 8.39 12.91 -11.39
CA TRP A 61 8.01 11.61 -10.80
C TRP A 61 8.98 10.49 -11.19
N LYS A 62 9.59 10.56 -12.39
CA LYS A 62 10.54 9.54 -12.87
C LYS A 62 11.72 9.38 -11.91
N GLY A 63 12.09 10.45 -11.20
CA GLY A 63 13.13 10.42 -10.17
C GLY A 63 12.82 9.46 -9.02
N PHE A 64 11.55 9.22 -8.67
CA PHE A 64 11.20 8.23 -7.62
C PHE A 64 11.28 6.78 -8.10
N TRP A 65 11.27 6.56 -9.42
CA TRP A 65 11.21 5.24 -10.04
C TRP A 65 12.46 4.92 -10.88
N SER A 66 13.50 5.75 -10.75
CA SER A 66 14.79 5.54 -11.40
C SER A 66 15.68 4.60 -10.59
N LYS A 67 16.74 4.05 -11.19
CA LYS A 67 17.63 3.08 -10.54
C LYS A 67 18.37 3.67 -9.34
N GLU A 68 18.59 4.99 -9.35
CA GLU A 68 19.33 5.79 -8.37
C GLU A 68 18.52 6.07 -7.10
N ALA A 69 17.19 6.05 -7.17
CA ALA A 69 16.33 6.30 -6.01
C ALA A 69 16.34 5.14 -5.04
N THR A 70 16.32 5.39 -3.72
CA THR A 70 16.07 4.33 -2.73
C THR A 70 14.64 4.43 -2.23
N SER A 71 13.85 3.38 -2.46
CA SER A 71 12.44 3.33 -2.11
C SER A 71 12.18 2.64 -0.76
N TYR A 72 11.31 3.24 0.07
CA TYR A 72 10.90 2.72 1.37
C TYR A 72 9.38 2.56 1.42
N TYR A 73 8.93 1.33 1.67
CA TYR A 73 7.51 0.99 1.80
C TYR A 73 7.25 0.57 3.24
N ILE A 74 6.55 1.42 4.00
CA ILE A 74 6.28 1.24 5.43
C ILE A 74 4.81 0.89 5.62
N HIS A 75 4.53 -0.28 6.17
CA HIS A 75 3.15 -0.76 6.35
C HIS A 75 3.03 -1.80 7.48
N GLY A 76 1.82 -2.24 7.83
CA GLY A 76 1.63 -3.38 8.72
C GLY A 76 1.99 -4.72 8.05
N LYS A 77 2.37 -5.75 8.82
CA LYS A 77 2.86 -7.04 8.29
C LYS A 77 1.94 -7.74 7.28
N ASP A 78 0.62 -7.55 7.37
CA ASP A 78 -0.33 -8.18 6.46
C ASP A 78 -0.19 -7.65 5.02
N ASN A 79 0.48 -6.51 4.83
CA ASN A 79 0.74 -5.93 3.53
C ASN A 79 2.02 -6.45 2.84
N ILE A 80 2.81 -7.31 3.51
CA ILE A 80 4.08 -7.84 2.97
C ILE A 80 3.90 -8.50 1.59
N PRO A 81 2.92 -9.40 1.35
CA PRO A 81 2.78 -10.04 0.05
C PRO A 81 2.44 -9.04 -1.08
N PHE A 82 1.67 -8.00 -0.76
CA PHE A 82 1.30 -6.97 -1.73
C PHE A 82 2.52 -6.16 -2.19
N HIS A 83 3.46 -5.87 -1.29
CA HIS A 83 4.65 -5.07 -1.61
C HIS A 83 5.86 -5.89 -2.08
N THR A 84 5.87 -7.21 -1.82
CA THR A 84 7.00 -8.08 -2.18
C THR A 84 6.71 -9.01 -3.36
N VAL A 85 5.45 -9.13 -3.79
CA VAL A 85 5.04 -10.00 -4.91
C VAL A 85 4.14 -9.24 -5.89
N ILE A 86 3.01 -8.70 -5.41
CA ILE A 86 1.98 -8.11 -6.31
C ILE A 86 2.49 -6.82 -6.96
N LEU A 87 2.95 -5.84 -6.17
CA LEU A 87 3.46 -4.56 -6.67
C LEU A 87 4.65 -4.77 -7.64
N PRO A 88 5.70 -5.55 -7.31
CA PRO A 88 6.76 -5.84 -8.27
C PRO A 88 6.25 -6.46 -9.58
N GLY A 89 5.31 -7.42 -9.51
CA GLY A 89 4.71 -8.03 -10.69
C GLY A 89 3.97 -7.01 -11.57
N LEU A 90 3.22 -6.11 -10.95
CA LEU A 90 2.49 -5.06 -11.66
C LEU A 90 3.43 -4.02 -12.29
N LEU A 91 4.47 -3.58 -11.58
CA LEU A 91 5.45 -2.65 -12.13
C LEU A 91 6.15 -3.25 -13.35
N LEU A 92 6.56 -4.53 -13.27
CA LEU A 92 7.16 -5.25 -14.39
C LEU A 92 6.22 -5.40 -15.59
N ALA A 93 4.92 -5.55 -15.36
CA ALA A 93 3.91 -5.63 -16.40
C ALA A 93 3.66 -4.28 -17.08
N ILE A 94 3.77 -3.17 -16.34
CA ILE A 94 3.58 -1.81 -16.85
C ILE A 94 4.81 -1.34 -17.64
N ASP A 95 5.99 -1.38 -17.04
CA ASP A 95 7.24 -0.96 -17.67
C ASP A 95 8.43 -1.57 -16.89
N ARG A 96 9.23 -2.38 -17.58
CA ARG A 96 10.40 -3.05 -17.01
C ARG A 96 11.53 -2.10 -16.60
N ASN A 97 11.46 -0.83 -16.98
CA ASN A 97 12.42 0.19 -16.57
C ASN A 97 12.08 0.82 -15.20
N LEU A 98 10.86 0.64 -14.69
CA LEU A 98 10.49 1.12 -13.37
C LEU A 98 11.25 0.36 -12.29
N LYS A 99 11.85 1.12 -11.36
CA LYS A 99 12.54 0.52 -10.22
C LYS A 99 11.58 -0.27 -9.34
N LEU A 100 12.00 -1.47 -8.96
CA LEU A 100 11.29 -2.33 -8.01
C LEU A 100 11.60 -1.93 -6.56
N PRO A 101 10.72 -2.28 -5.59
CA PRO A 101 10.91 -1.93 -4.18
C PRO A 101 12.28 -2.33 -3.59
N ASP A 102 12.95 -1.39 -2.91
CA ASP A 102 14.23 -1.65 -2.22
C ASP A 102 14.03 -2.13 -0.78
N ARG A 103 13.25 -1.37 0.00
CA ARG A 103 13.08 -1.58 1.44
C ARG A 103 11.59 -1.72 1.76
N VAL A 104 11.19 -2.92 2.16
CA VAL A 104 9.86 -3.18 2.70
C VAL A 104 9.99 -3.30 4.22
N ILE A 105 9.47 -2.31 4.94
CA ILE A 105 9.53 -2.19 6.39
C ILE A 105 8.14 -2.49 6.93
N SER A 106 8.03 -3.48 7.80
CA SER A 106 6.75 -3.92 8.33
C SER A 106 6.72 -3.96 9.84
N SER A 107 5.68 -3.34 10.41
CA SER A 107 5.43 -3.39 11.84
C SER A 107 4.47 -4.53 12.20
N GLU A 108 4.71 -5.14 13.36
CA GLU A 108 3.79 -6.08 13.99
C GLU A 108 2.54 -5.36 14.52
N PHE A 109 1.54 -6.13 14.98
CA PHE A 109 0.33 -5.55 15.54
C PHE A 109 0.59 -4.88 16.88
N LEU A 110 -0.03 -3.73 17.08
CA LEU A 110 -0.10 -3.08 18.40
C LEU A 110 -1.12 -3.80 19.29
N THR A 111 -0.81 -3.89 20.58
CA THR A 111 -1.72 -4.38 21.62
C THR A 111 -1.91 -3.33 22.71
N ILE A 112 -3.11 -3.27 23.29
CA ILE A 112 -3.42 -2.46 24.47
C ILE A 112 -3.70 -3.42 25.61
N GLU A 113 -2.96 -3.32 26.71
CA GLU A 113 -3.07 -4.22 27.87
C GLU A 113 -3.00 -5.71 27.50
N GLY A 114 -2.12 -6.06 26.56
CA GLY A 114 -1.96 -7.44 26.06
C GLY A 114 -3.13 -7.94 25.19
N LYS A 115 -4.14 -7.11 24.93
CA LYS A 115 -5.27 -7.43 24.05
C LYS A 115 -5.07 -6.81 22.67
N LYS A 116 -5.51 -7.53 21.64
CA LYS A 116 -5.60 -6.99 20.27
C LYS A 116 -6.63 -5.86 20.22
N LEU A 117 -6.38 -4.88 19.36
CA LEU A 117 -7.36 -3.85 19.02
C LEU A 117 -8.63 -4.48 18.44
N SER A 118 -9.80 -3.95 18.81
CA SER A 118 -11.10 -4.49 18.38
C SER A 118 -12.11 -3.36 18.20
N THR A 119 -12.35 -2.97 16.94
CA THR A 119 -13.33 -1.93 16.61
C THR A 119 -14.75 -2.32 17.01
N SER A 120 -15.14 -3.59 16.85
CA SER A 120 -16.47 -4.09 17.23
C SER A 120 -16.75 -4.07 18.74
N LYS A 121 -15.70 -4.02 19.56
CA LYS A 121 -15.79 -3.93 21.02
C LYS A 121 -15.46 -2.53 21.53
N ASN A 122 -15.32 -1.56 20.62
CA ASN A 122 -14.79 -0.23 20.88
C ASN A 122 -13.51 -0.26 21.74
N TRP A 123 -12.62 -1.22 21.47
CA TRP A 123 -11.37 -1.43 22.19
C TRP A 123 -10.19 -1.02 21.32
N ALA A 124 -9.98 0.29 21.21
CA ALA A 124 -8.87 0.89 20.50
C ALA A 124 -8.58 2.29 21.04
N VAL A 125 -7.39 2.81 20.75
CA VAL A 125 -7.07 4.23 20.93
C VAL A 125 -7.29 4.91 19.58
N TRP A 126 -8.30 5.77 19.51
CA TRP A 126 -8.61 6.55 18.32
C TRP A 126 -7.80 7.84 18.33
N ILE A 127 -7.09 8.13 17.24
CA ILE A 127 -6.21 9.31 17.17
C ILE A 127 -6.97 10.62 17.40
N PRO A 128 -8.15 10.88 16.78
CA PRO A 128 -8.91 12.11 17.04
C PRO A 128 -9.26 12.27 18.54
N ASP A 129 -9.88 11.26 19.14
CA ASP A 129 -10.27 11.26 20.55
C ASP A 129 -9.07 11.46 21.49
N TYR A 130 -7.93 10.86 21.16
CA TYR A 130 -6.69 11.06 21.93
C TYR A 130 -6.21 12.51 21.86
N LEU A 131 -6.19 13.09 20.65
CA LEU A 131 -5.69 14.45 20.42
C LEU A 131 -6.59 15.54 20.98
N GLU A 132 -7.86 15.25 21.25
CA GLU A 132 -8.76 16.17 21.98
C GLU A 132 -8.34 16.32 23.46
N ASN A 133 -7.66 15.31 24.02
CA ASN A 133 -7.38 15.23 25.46
C ASN A 133 -5.88 15.31 25.79
N TYR A 134 -5.00 14.97 24.84
CA TYR A 134 -3.57 14.80 25.08
C TYR A 134 -2.69 15.32 23.93
N PRO A 135 -1.44 15.79 24.21
CA PRO A 135 -0.51 16.20 23.18
C PRO A 135 -0.07 15.05 22.25
N ALA A 136 0.09 15.34 20.97
CA ALA A 136 0.55 14.37 19.97
C ALA A 136 1.96 13.80 20.29
N ASP A 137 2.83 14.60 20.90
CA ASP A 137 4.21 14.20 21.19
C ASP A 137 4.29 13.03 22.18
N SER A 138 3.38 12.99 23.16
CA SER A 138 3.30 11.88 24.12
C SER A 138 2.98 10.55 23.42
N LEU A 139 2.04 10.57 22.47
CA LEU A 139 1.70 9.39 21.66
C LEU A 139 2.86 8.98 20.75
N ARG A 140 3.50 9.94 20.07
CA ARG A 140 4.65 9.68 19.20
C ARG A 140 5.80 9.07 19.97
N TYR A 141 6.13 9.62 21.13
CA TYR A 141 7.17 9.09 22.01
C TYR A 141 6.84 7.67 22.43
N PHE A 142 5.63 7.43 22.96
CA PHE A 142 5.18 6.11 23.38
C PHE A 142 5.29 5.07 22.25
N LEU A 143 4.84 5.39 21.03
CA LEU A 143 4.88 4.47 19.90
C LEU A 143 6.29 4.23 19.32
N THR A 144 7.28 5.07 19.66
CA THR A 144 8.64 4.96 19.10
C THR A 144 9.59 4.21 20.03
N VAL A 145 9.34 4.23 21.35
CA VAL A 145 10.23 3.60 22.35
C VAL A 145 9.85 2.16 22.73
N ASN A 146 8.68 1.69 22.29
CA ASN A 146 8.14 0.35 22.55
C ASN A 146 8.10 -0.48 21.27
#